data_AF-A0A2V7L8T1-F1
#
_entry.id   AF-A0A2V7L8T1-F1
#
_cell.length_a   1.000
_cell.length_b   1.000
_cell.length_c   1.000
_cell.angle_alpha   90.00
_cell.angle_beta   90.00
_cell.angle_gamma   90.00
#
_symmetry.space_group_name_H-M   'P 1'
#
loop_
_entity.id
_entity.type
_entity.pdbx_description
1 polymer ?
#
loop_
_entity_poly.entity_id
_entity_poly.type
_entity_poly.pdbx_seq_one_letter_code
_entity_poly.pdbx_strand_id
1 'polypeptide(L)'
;MSVRCAAALAALVACNGTMSVPPGPIEAGVWGGDNAGAIVTDSSAHVHIGCTAGDTKQPLVADSAGRFDVTGLYNITLYPVARGPDHPARFFGRTDGHIMTLTVALTDTAVTLGPVELVFGEEPRMGPCPICRKPGR
;
A
#
# COMPACT_ATOMS: atom_id res chain seq x y z
N MET A 1 -11.40 25.26 -59.99
CA MET A 1 -12.38 24.73 -59.01
C MET A 1 -12.59 23.28 -59.39
N SER A 2 -12.11 22.26 -58.66
CA SER A 2 -12.31 22.01 -57.24
C SER A 2 -11.27 21.02 -56.71
N VAL A 3 -10.67 21.31 -55.55
CA VAL A 3 -9.75 20.42 -54.82
C VAL A 3 -10.58 19.43 -54.01
N ARG A 4 -10.33 18.13 -54.16
CA ARG A 4 -10.94 17.08 -53.34
C ARG A 4 -10.03 16.79 -52.14
N CYS A 5 -10.36 17.34 -50.98
CA CYS A 5 -9.74 16.97 -49.71
C CYS A 5 -10.25 15.58 -49.29
N ALA A 6 -9.45 14.54 -49.52
CA ALA A 6 -9.66 13.25 -48.87
C ALA A 6 -9.15 13.34 -47.43
N ALA A 7 -10.07 13.42 -46.46
CA ALA A 7 -9.73 13.39 -45.05
C ALA A 7 -9.37 11.95 -44.63
N ALA A 8 -8.09 11.69 -44.38
CA ALA A 8 -7.64 10.46 -43.75
C ALA A 8 -7.85 10.57 -42.24
N LEU A 9 -8.72 9.72 -41.67
CA LEU A 9 -8.83 9.55 -40.22
C LEU A 9 -7.57 8.83 -39.72
N ALA A 10 -6.67 9.57 -39.08
CA ALA A 10 -5.57 9.01 -38.30
C ALA A 10 -6.12 8.49 -36.97
N ALA A 11 -6.17 7.17 -36.80
CA ALA A 11 -6.45 6.55 -35.51
C ALA A 11 -5.26 6.76 -34.57
N LEU A 12 -5.39 7.67 -33.60
CA LEU A 12 -4.45 7.83 -32.50
C LEU A 12 -4.59 6.63 -31.57
N VAL A 13 -3.74 5.61 -31.77
CA VAL A 13 -3.53 4.54 -30.80
C VAL A 13 -2.81 5.17 -29.61
N ALA A 14 -3.56 5.54 -28.57
CA ALA A 14 -2.99 5.96 -27.30
C ALA A 14 -2.35 4.73 -26.64
N CYS A 15 -1.02 4.61 -26.76
CA CYS A 15 -0.27 3.72 -25.90
C CYS A 15 -0.39 4.24 -24.47
N ASN A 16 -1.33 3.68 -23.69
CA ASN A 16 -1.31 3.80 -22.24
C ASN A 16 -0.02 3.12 -21.76
N GLY A 17 1.07 3.88 -21.70
CA GLY A 17 2.33 3.42 -21.17
C GLY A 17 2.10 3.02 -19.72
N THR A 18 1.94 1.72 -19.47
CA THR A 18 2.08 1.16 -18.14
C THR A 18 3.50 1.45 -17.71
N MET A 19 3.68 2.41 -16.80
CA MET A 19 4.95 2.60 -16.11
C MET A 19 5.29 1.27 -15.43
N SER A 20 6.25 0.55 -16.01
CA SER A 20 6.73 -0.70 -15.45
C SER A 20 7.68 -0.37 -14.32
N VAL A 21 7.26 -0.63 -13.08
CA VAL A 21 8.16 -0.58 -11.93
C VAL A 21 9.12 -1.76 -12.05
N PRO A 22 10.44 -1.55 -11.91
CA PRO A 22 11.37 -2.67 -11.81
C PRO A 22 10.94 -3.59 -10.66
N PRO A 23 10.80 -4.91 -10.89
CA PRO A 23 10.51 -5.84 -9.81
C PRO A 23 11.62 -5.76 -8.76
N GLY A 24 11.26 -5.80 -7.48
CA GLY A 24 12.24 -5.70 -6.41
C GLY A 24 11.65 -5.30 -5.06
N PRO A 25 12.53 -5.14 -4.04
CA PRO A 25 12.14 -4.64 -2.73
C PRO A 25 11.45 -3.28 -2.85
N ILE A 26 10.37 -3.10 -2.09
CA ILE A 26 9.75 -1.79 -1.92
C ILE A 26 10.67 -0.91 -1.06
N GLU A 27 10.79 0.37 -1.42
CA GLU A 27 11.66 1.34 -0.75
C GLU A 27 11.43 1.36 0.78
N ALA A 28 12.52 1.22 1.52
CA ALA A 28 12.50 1.23 2.98
C ALA A 28 12.28 2.66 3.50
N GLY A 29 11.47 2.82 4.53
CA GLY A 29 11.16 4.10 5.13
C GLY A 29 9.70 4.23 5.54
N VAL A 30 9.30 5.48 5.78
CA VAL A 30 7.93 5.81 6.18
C VAL A 30 7.08 5.99 4.93
N TRP A 31 5.91 5.37 4.95
CA TRP A 31 4.85 5.51 3.97
C TRP A 31 3.60 6.02 4.69
N GLY A 32 3.15 7.23 4.37
CA GLY A 32 2.08 7.91 5.09
C GLY A 32 0.81 8.06 4.25
N GLY A 33 -0.34 7.93 4.89
CA GLY A 33 -1.64 8.17 4.26
C GLY A 33 -2.69 8.64 5.24
N ASP A 34 -3.93 8.77 4.75
CA ASP A 34 -5.08 9.10 5.59
C ASP A 34 -5.55 7.89 6.39
N ASN A 35 -5.57 8.03 7.72
CA ASN A 35 -5.85 6.95 8.66
C ASN A 35 -5.00 5.69 8.44
N ALA A 36 -3.80 5.84 7.89
CA ALA A 36 -2.90 4.72 7.64
C ALA A 36 -1.44 5.16 7.61
N GLY A 37 -0.57 4.22 7.92
CA GLY A 37 0.87 4.40 7.83
C GLY A 37 1.57 3.06 7.78
N ALA A 38 2.74 3.02 7.13
CA ALA A 38 3.62 1.88 7.17
C ALA A 38 5.08 2.32 7.38
N ILE A 39 5.83 1.49 8.10
CA ILE A 39 7.29 1.57 8.18
C ILE A 39 7.82 0.32 7.48
N VAL A 40 8.38 0.51 6.28
CA VAL A 40 8.96 -0.57 5.48
C VAL A 40 10.44 -0.69 5.80
N THR A 41 10.91 -1.92 6.00
CA THR A 41 12.31 -2.27 6.23
C THR A 41 12.76 -3.31 5.19
N ASP A 42 14.02 -3.73 5.28
CA ASP A 42 14.60 -4.78 4.44
C ASP A 42 14.09 -6.21 4.77
N SER A 43 13.34 -6.37 5.86
CA SER A 43 12.95 -7.68 6.41
C SER A 43 11.47 -7.79 6.80
N SER A 44 10.81 -6.67 7.10
CA SER A 44 9.38 -6.59 7.42
C SER A 44 8.78 -5.22 7.06
N ALA A 45 7.47 -5.11 7.14
CA ALA A 45 6.76 -3.85 7.17
C ALA A 45 5.81 -3.83 8.37
N HIS A 46 5.89 -2.76 9.17
CA HIS A 46 4.95 -2.48 10.25
C HIS A 46 3.85 -1.57 9.72
N VAL A 47 2.60 -1.99 9.76
CA VAL A 47 1.47 -1.35 9.08
C VAL A 47 0.37 -1.01 10.07
N HIS A 48 -0.18 0.19 9.94
CA HIS A 48 -1.36 0.65 10.68
C HIS A 48 -2.46 1.05 9.72
N ILE A 49 -3.68 0.63 10.02
CA ILE A 49 -4.92 1.10 9.38
C ILE A 49 -5.91 1.44 10.50
N GLY A 50 -6.27 2.71 10.60
CA GLY A 50 -7.04 3.23 11.73
C GLY A 50 -6.36 2.92 13.07
N CYS A 51 -7.12 2.30 13.97
CA CYS A 51 -6.71 1.95 15.33
C CYS A 51 -6.13 0.52 15.46
N THR A 52 -5.68 -0.04 14.34
CA THR A 52 -5.23 -1.44 14.23
C THR A 52 -3.85 -1.49 13.60
N ALA A 53 -3.06 -2.51 13.92
CA ALA A 53 -1.72 -2.63 13.35
C ALA A 53 -1.26 -4.09 13.25
N GLY A 54 -0.20 -4.30 12.49
CA GLY A 54 0.45 -5.59 12.37
C GLY A 54 1.74 -5.52 11.56
N ASP A 55 2.36 -6.68 11.41
CA ASP A 55 3.69 -6.83 10.82
C ASP A 55 3.67 -7.92 9.76
N THR A 56 4.33 -7.67 8.63
CA THR A 56 4.65 -8.72 7.67
C THR A 56 5.76 -9.62 8.22
N LYS A 57 5.75 -10.90 7.84
CA LYS A 57 6.83 -11.86 8.20
C LYS A 57 7.99 -11.86 7.21
N GLN A 58 7.88 -11.06 6.15
CA GLN A 58 8.77 -11.03 5.00
C GLN A 58 8.84 -9.60 4.47
N PRO A 59 9.93 -9.21 3.79
CA PRO A 59 10.01 -7.91 3.13
C PRO A 59 8.93 -7.78 2.06
N LEU A 60 8.49 -6.54 1.83
CA LEU A 60 7.62 -6.23 0.71
C LEU A 60 8.44 -6.24 -0.58
N VAL A 61 8.10 -7.14 -1.49
CA VAL A 61 8.74 -7.26 -2.80
C VAL A 61 7.65 -7.16 -3.87
N ALA A 62 7.78 -6.17 -4.75
CA ALA A 62 6.88 -5.95 -5.86
C ALA A 62 7.32 -6.74 -7.10
N ASP A 63 6.35 -7.31 -7.82
CA ASP A 63 6.57 -7.90 -9.14
C ASP A 63 6.70 -6.83 -10.24
N SER A 64 6.87 -7.25 -11.49
CA SER A 64 7.02 -6.35 -12.64
C SER A 64 5.76 -5.53 -12.96
N ALA A 65 4.61 -5.89 -12.35
CA ALA A 65 3.36 -5.14 -12.41
C ALA A 65 3.14 -4.29 -11.14
N GLY A 66 4.17 -4.16 -10.29
CA GLY A 66 4.13 -3.42 -9.04
C GLY A 66 3.33 -4.12 -7.93
N ARG A 67 2.89 -5.36 -8.13
CA ARG A 67 2.04 -6.08 -7.17
C ARG A 67 2.89 -6.76 -6.10
N PHE A 68 2.40 -6.76 -4.88
CA PHE A 68 3.00 -7.51 -3.78
C PHE A 68 1.90 -8.23 -3.00
N ASP A 69 2.29 -9.34 -2.36
CA ASP A 69 1.40 -10.14 -1.53
C ASP A 69 2.23 -11.00 -0.58
N VAL A 70 2.21 -10.66 0.71
CA VAL A 70 3.01 -11.32 1.74
C VAL A 70 2.19 -11.69 2.96
N THR A 71 2.67 -12.68 3.70
CA THR A 71 2.04 -13.12 4.95
C THR A 71 2.51 -12.29 6.15
N GLY A 72 1.69 -12.23 7.18
CA GLY A 72 2.03 -11.57 8.43
C GLY A 72 1.08 -11.89 9.56
N LEU A 73 1.09 -11.03 10.58
CA LEU A 73 0.19 -11.04 11.72
C LEU A 73 -0.43 -9.66 11.90
N TYR A 74 -1.67 -9.59 12.36
CA TYR A 74 -2.38 -8.32 12.49
C TYR A 74 -3.36 -8.32 13.66
N ASN A 75 -3.37 -7.23 14.43
CA ASN A 75 -4.22 -7.04 15.60
C ASN A 75 -5.29 -5.98 15.35
N ILE A 76 -6.55 -6.41 15.36
CA ILE A 76 -7.71 -5.54 15.13
C ILE A 76 -8.30 -4.93 16.43
N THR A 77 -7.65 -5.16 17.56
CA THR A 77 -8.09 -4.71 18.89
C THR A 77 -7.00 -3.97 19.65
N LEU A 78 -6.10 -3.32 18.92
CA LEU A 78 -4.86 -2.77 19.46
C LEU A 78 -5.06 -1.52 20.33
N TYR A 79 -5.97 -0.62 19.94
CA TYR A 79 -6.21 0.66 20.62
C TYR A 79 -7.62 0.73 21.26
N PRO A 80 -7.77 1.41 22.42
CA PRO A 80 -6.74 2.06 23.24
C PRO A 80 -5.93 1.11 24.12
N VAL A 81 -6.37 -0.14 24.23
CA VAL A 81 -5.69 -1.20 24.97
C VAL A 81 -5.79 -2.46 24.13
N ALA A 82 -4.66 -3.12 23.90
CA ALA A 82 -4.62 -4.42 23.22
C ALA A 82 -5.41 -5.45 24.03
N ARG A 83 -6.51 -5.96 23.46
CA ARG A 83 -7.38 -6.93 24.15
C ARG A 83 -7.47 -8.30 23.48
N GLY A 84 -7.14 -8.38 22.20
CA GLY A 84 -7.25 -9.58 21.38
C GLY A 84 -5.90 -10.08 20.88
N PRO A 85 -5.87 -11.34 20.41
CA PRO A 85 -4.67 -11.92 19.83
C PRO A 85 -4.34 -11.28 18.48
N ASP A 86 -3.12 -11.54 18.02
CA ASP A 86 -2.78 -11.32 16.63
C ASP A 86 -3.41 -12.42 15.76
N HIS A 87 -3.92 -12.02 14.60
CA HIS A 87 -4.51 -12.90 13.61
C HIS A 87 -3.54 -13.11 12.43
N PRO A 88 -3.47 -14.31 11.84
CA PRO A 88 -2.76 -14.49 10.57
C PRO A 88 -3.39 -13.60 9.49
N ALA A 89 -2.54 -12.94 8.71
CA ALA A 89 -2.99 -11.95 7.73
C ALA A 89 -2.20 -12.03 6.42
N ARG A 90 -2.82 -11.52 5.34
CA ARG A 90 -2.16 -11.21 4.08
C ARG A 90 -2.15 -9.70 3.85
N PHE A 91 -0.99 -9.21 3.46
CA PHE A 91 -0.74 -7.81 3.11
C PHE A 91 -0.48 -7.77 1.62
N PHE A 92 -1.40 -7.17 0.86
CA PHE A 92 -1.33 -7.19 -0.59
C PHE A 92 -1.75 -5.86 -1.18
N GLY A 93 -1.28 -5.60 -2.39
CA GLY A 93 -1.54 -4.33 -3.04
C GLY A 93 -0.63 -4.09 -4.23
N ARG A 94 -0.48 -2.81 -4.58
CA ARG A 94 0.37 -2.37 -5.70
C ARG A 94 1.10 -1.09 -5.34
N THR A 95 2.30 -0.93 -5.86
CA THR A 95 3.07 0.32 -5.78
C THR A 95 3.60 0.72 -7.15
N ASP A 96 3.68 2.02 -7.41
CA ASP A 96 4.46 2.59 -8.52
C ASP A 96 5.89 3.00 -8.11
N GLY A 97 6.27 2.71 -6.85
CA GLY A 97 7.53 3.13 -6.23
C GLY A 97 7.39 4.40 -5.38
N HIS A 98 6.33 5.19 -5.55
CA HIS A 98 6.07 6.40 -4.78
C HIS A 98 4.71 6.37 -4.05
N ILE A 99 3.69 5.82 -4.70
CA ILE A 99 2.35 5.60 -4.16
C ILE A 99 2.11 4.10 -4.04
N MET A 100 1.66 3.67 -2.87
CA MET A 100 1.28 2.30 -2.56
C MET A 100 -0.20 2.23 -2.21
N THR A 101 -0.92 1.34 -2.87
CA THR A 101 -2.20 0.82 -2.39
C THR A 101 -1.93 -0.41 -1.54
N LEU A 102 -2.53 -0.49 -0.34
CA LEU A 102 -2.34 -1.59 0.59
C LEU A 102 -3.67 -2.06 1.17
N THR A 103 -3.88 -3.37 1.16
CA THR A 103 -5.00 -4.05 1.81
C THR A 103 -4.45 -5.09 2.78
N VAL A 104 -5.10 -5.22 3.94
CA VAL A 104 -4.82 -6.29 4.91
C VAL A 104 -6.06 -7.15 5.06
N ALA A 105 -5.95 -8.45 4.78
CA ALA A 105 -7.02 -9.41 5.01
C ALA A 105 -6.58 -10.42 6.07
N LEU A 106 -7.37 -10.59 7.13
CA LEU A 106 -7.16 -11.67 8.08
C LEU A 106 -7.55 -12.99 7.42
N THR A 107 -6.74 -14.04 7.59
CA THR A 107 -6.96 -15.31 6.89
C THR A 107 -7.79 -16.32 7.69
N ASP A 108 -8.03 -16.03 8.96
CA ASP A 108 -8.85 -16.83 9.88
C ASP A 108 -10.22 -16.20 10.16
N THR A 109 -10.52 -15.03 9.58
CA THR A 109 -11.81 -14.34 9.70
C THR A 109 -12.25 -13.74 8.35
N ALA A 110 -13.40 -13.07 8.31
CA ALA A 110 -13.86 -12.32 7.14
C ALA A 110 -13.38 -10.84 7.11
N VAL A 111 -12.55 -10.43 8.05
CA VAL A 111 -12.13 -9.02 8.19
C VAL A 111 -11.12 -8.65 7.10
N THR A 112 -11.40 -7.54 6.41
CA THR A 112 -10.51 -6.89 5.44
C THR A 112 -10.44 -5.40 5.73
N LEU A 113 -9.23 -4.85 5.70
CA LEU A 113 -8.92 -3.44 5.95
C LEU A 113 -8.29 -2.82 4.71
N GLY A 114 -8.77 -1.65 4.31
CA GLY A 114 -8.34 -0.97 3.09
C GLY A 114 -9.24 -1.27 1.87
N PRO A 115 -8.77 -0.98 0.63
CA PRO A 115 -7.42 -0.47 0.33
C PRO A 115 -7.19 0.92 0.90
N VAL A 116 -6.02 1.14 1.47
CA VAL A 116 -5.51 2.47 1.85
C VAL A 116 -4.44 2.91 0.84
N GLU A 117 -4.32 4.21 0.65
CA GLU A 117 -3.25 4.81 -0.14
C GLU A 117 -2.17 5.35 0.79
N LEU A 118 -0.91 5.03 0.49
CA LEU A 118 0.27 5.46 1.25
C LEU A 118 1.28 6.06 0.28
N VAL A 119 1.85 7.20 0.65
CA VAL A 119 2.85 7.93 -0.13
C VAL A 119 4.20 7.84 0.58
N PHE A 120 5.24 7.50 -0.16
CA PHE A 120 6.59 7.40 0.37
C PHE A 120 7.09 8.76 0.88
N GLY A 121 7.57 8.79 2.11
CA GLY A 121 8.09 9.99 2.78
C GLY A 121 7.02 10.90 3.38
N GLU A 122 5.73 10.62 3.20
CA GLU A 122 4.67 11.36 3.88
C GLU A 122 4.52 10.92 5.36
N GLU A 123 4.19 11.89 6.22
CA GLU A 123 3.86 11.61 7.62
C GLU A 123 2.43 11.02 7.71
N PRO A 124 2.23 9.88 8.41
CA PRO A 124 0.92 9.27 8.59
C PRO A 124 -0.09 10.20 9.28
N ARG A 125 -1.28 10.38 8.69
CA ARG A 125 -2.37 11.17 9.26
C ARG A 125 -3.34 10.26 10.00
N MET A 126 -2.98 9.88 11.22
CA MET A 126 -3.68 8.82 11.99
C MET A 126 -4.95 9.23 12.74
N GLY A 127 -5.43 10.47 12.59
CA GLY A 127 -6.64 10.96 13.26
C GLY A 127 -6.65 10.69 14.77
N PRO A 128 -7.71 10.07 15.33
CA PRO A 128 -7.84 9.79 16.77
C PRO A 128 -6.97 8.62 17.28
N CYS A 129 -6.26 7.91 16.40
CA CYS A 129 -5.48 6.72 16.71
C CYS A 129 -3.97 7.01 16.61
N PRO A 130 -3.29 7.66 17.58
CA PRO A 130 -1.93 8.16 17.39
C PRO A 130 -0.83 7.07 17.45
N ILE A 131 -1.11 5.84 17.01
CA ILE A 131 -0.25 4.67 17.24
C ILE A 131 1.04 4.70 16.38
N CYS A 132 1.08 5.48 15.28
CA CYS A 132 2.30 5.68 14.47
C CYS A 132 3.15 6.90 14.84
N ARG A 133 2.76 7.71 15.84
CA ARG A 133 3.55 8.92 16.14
C ARG A 133 4.89 8.50 16.73
N LYS A 134 6.00 8.88 16.09
CA LYS A 134 7.35 8.78 16.68
C LYS A 134 7.27 9.29 18.13
N PRO A 135 7.83 8.57 19.12
CA PRO A 135 7.99 9.12 20.45
C PRO A 135 8.72 10.47 20.33
N GLY A 136 8.14 11.52 20.93
CA GLY A 136 8.78 12.83 20.97
C GLY A 136 10.19 12.69 21.52
N ARG A 137 11.16 13.28 20.82
CA ARG A 137 12.58 13.26 21.20
C ARG A 137 12.78 13.90 22.57
#